data_AF-A0A2K1ER95-F1
#
_entry.id   AF-A0A2K1ER95-F1
#
_cell.length_a   1.000
_cell.length_b   1.000
_cell.length_c   1.000
_cell.angle_alpha   90.00
_cell.angle_beta   90.00
_cell.angle_gamma   90.00
#
_symmetry.space_group_name_H-M   'P 1'
#
loop_
_entity.id
_entity.type
_entity.pdbx_description
1 polymer ?
#
loop_
_entity_poly.entity_id
_entity_poly.type
_entity_poly.pdbx_seq_one_letter_code
_entity_poly.pdbx_strand_id
1 'polypeptide(L)'
;MEQSDINIYQLTDEIHQILHKRIDKLGVAYGIVSEFSYNPEEPPSWIISIEDSEIVLTTAILFQYMKQHKNLKDTLTHFMRDHLPYFN
;
A
#
# COMPACT_ATOMS: atom_id res chain seq x y z
N MET A 1 14.25 -10.84 -18.18
CA MET A 1 13.71 -10.41 -16.89
C MET A 1 14.66 -9.36 -16.37
N GLU A 2 14.28 -8.10 -16.57
CA GLU A 2 15.12 -6.94 -16.31
C GLU A 2 15.11 -6.62 -14.82
N GLN A 3 16.22 -6.07 -14.31
CA GLN A 3 16.42 -5.74 -12.89
C GLN A 3 15.29 -4.86 -12.30
N SER A 4 14.60 -4.10 -13.15
CA SER A 4 13.43 -3.27 -12.82
C SER A 4 12.21 -4.08 -12.38
N ASP A 5 11.93 -5.19 -13.06
CA ASP A 5 10.76 -6.03 -12.74
C ASP A 5 10.92 -6.66 -11.35
N ILE A 6 12.13 -7.16 -11.05
CA ILE A 6 12.46 -7.77 -9.75
C ILE A 6 12.27 -6.77 -8.60
N ASN A 7 12.56 -5.48 -8.83
CA ASN A 7 12.43 -4.43 -7.84
C ASN A 7 10.94 -4.09 -7.53
N ILE A 8 10.08 -4.06 -8.55
CA ILE A 8 8.65 -3.76 -8.37
C ILE A 8 7.93 -4.90 -7.63
N TYR A 9 8.25 -6.16 -7.95
CA TYR A 9 7.67 -7.31 -7.23
C TYR A 9 8.11 -7.33 -5.76
N GLN A 10 9.38 -7.03 -5.47
CA GLN A 10 9.87 -6.95 -4.09
C GLN A 10 9.22 -5.82 -3.30
N LEU A 11 9.10 -4.62 -3.90
CA LEU A 11 8.44 -3.49 -3.28
C LEU A 11 6.95 -3.77 -3.01
N THR A 12 6.28 -4.40 -3.99
CA THR A 12 4.89 -4.83 -3.84
C THR A 12 4.71 -5.77 -2.66
N ASP A 13 5.55 -6.80 -2.59
CA ASP A 13 5.48 -7.80 -1.53
C ASP A 13 5.73 -7.16 -0.16
N GLU A 14 6.70 -6.24 -0.06
CA GLU A 14 6.96 -5.50 1.18
C GLU A 14 5.77 -4.63 1.60
N ILE A 15 5.14 -3.92 0.65
CA ILE A 15 3.93 -3.13 0.91
C ILE A 15 2.80 -4.04 1.40
N HIS A 16 2.55 -5.15 0.71
CA HIS A 16 1.55 -6.14 1.10
C HIS A 16 1.79 -6.66 2.52
N GLN A 17 3.00 -7.09 2.85
CA GLN A 17 3.34 -7.61 4.17
C GLN A 17 3.13 -6.56 5.27
N ILE A 18 3.50 -5.30 5.03
CA ILE A 18 3.31 -4.22 6.00
C ILE A 18 1.82 -3.94 6.20
N LEU A 19 1.04 -3.83 5.13
CA LEU A 19 -0.40 -3.56 5.20
C LEU A 19 -1.13 -4.69 5.93
N HIS A 20 -0.90 -5.95 5.55
CA HIS A 20 -1.48 -7.12 6.25
C HIS A 20 -1.17 -7.09 7.75
N LYS A 21 0.10 -6.97 8.13
CA LYS A 21 0.52 -6.96 9.54
C LYS A 21 -0.07 -5.81 10.35
N ARG A 22 -0.42 -4.71 9.70
CA ARG A 22 -0.99 -3.52 10.34
C ARG A 22 -2.50 -3.65 10.49
N ILE A 23 -3.20 -4.09 9.45
CA ILE A 23 -4.66 -4.21 9.45
C ILE A 23 -5.10 -5.45 10.25
N ASP A 24 -4.33 -6.55 10.25
CA ASP A 24 -4.60 -7.74 11.10
C ASP A 24 -4.79 -7.39 12.58
N LYS A 25 -4.07 -6.36 13.06
CA LYS A 25 -4.15 -5.93 14.46
C LYS A 25 -5.47 -5.26 14.82
N LEU A 26 -6.22 -4.81 13.83
CA LEU A 26 -7.53 -4.21 14.04
C LEU A 26 -8.61 -5.26 14.31
N GLY A 27 -8.37 -6.54 13.95
CA GLY A 27 -9.33 -7.62 14.16
C GLY A 27 -10.60 -7.49 13.31
N VAL A 28 -10.53 -6.75 12.21
CA VAL A 28 -11.64 -6.51 11.27
C VAL A 28 -11.41 -7.29 9.96
N ALA A 29 -12.49 -7.54 9.22
CA ALA A 29 -12.39 -8.12 7.89
C ALA A 29 -11.82 -7.08 6.91
N TYR A 30 -10.85 -7.49 6.10
CA TYR A 30 -10.21 -6.63 5.12
C TYR A 30 -9.77 -7.40 3.87
N GLY A 31 -9.56 -6.65 2.79
CA GLY A 31 -8.98 -7.13 1.54
C GLY A 31 -7.90 -6.18 1.06
N ILE A 32 -6.87 -6.72 0.41
CA ILE A 32 -5.85 -5.93 -0.28
C ILE A 32 -5.68 -6.54 -1.67
N VAL A 33 -5.91 -5.74 -2.69
CA VAL A 33 -5.73 -6.12 -4.10
C VAL A 33 -4.67 -5.21 -4.70
N SER A 34 -3.67 -5.81 -5.33
CA SER A 34 -2.67 -5.08 -6.10
C SER A 34 -3.06 -5.10 -7.58
N GLU A 35 -3.14 -3.92 -8.21
CA GLU A 35 -3.33 -3.81 -9.65
C GLU A 35 -2.01 -3.47 -10.34
N PHE A 36 -1.63 -4.32 -11.29
CA PHE A 36 -0.46 -4.18 -12.15
C PHE A 36 -0.88 -4.01 -13.59
N SER A 37 -0.27 -3.04 -14.27
CA SER A 37 -0.34 -2.94 -15.72
C SER A 37 0.83 -3.64 -16.36
N TYR A 38 0.59 -4.23 -17.53
CA TYR A 38 1.66 -4.67 -18.42
C TYR A 38 2.34 -3.49 -19.14
N ASN A 39 1.76 -2.29 -19.06
CA ASN A 39 2.39 -1.06 -19.51
C ASN A 39 3.38 -0.57 -18.43
N PRO A 40 4.69 -0.53 -18.68
CA PRO A 40 5.69 -0.07 -17.71
C PRO A 40 5.55 1.42 -17.34
N GLU A 41 4.77 2.20 -18.10
CA GLU A 41 4.46 3.60 -17.77
C GLU A 41 3.33 3.73 -16.73
N GLU A 42 2.53 2.68 -16.54
CA GLU A 42 1.45 2.65 -15.57
C GLU A 42 1.95 2.07 -14.24
N PRO A 43 2.04 2.89 -13.19
CA PRO A 43 2.66 2.46 -11.96
C PRO A 43 1.64 1.68 -11.11
N PRO A 44 2.10 0.73 -10.27
CA PRO A 44 1.21 -0.15 -9.52
C PRO A 44 0.36 0.60 -8.50
N SER A 45 -0.82 0.07 -8.22
CA SER A 45 -1.70 0.58 -7.17
C SER A 45 -2.21 -0.54 -6.27
N TRP A 46 -2.57 -0.17 -5.04
CA TRP A 46 -3.11 -1.08 -4.04
C TRP A 46 -4.48 -0.59 -3.58
N ILE A 47 -5.50 -1.41 -3.80
CA ILE A 47 -6.85 -1.19 -3.31
C ILE A 47 -6.96 -1.90 -1.96
N ILE A 48 -7.25 -1.13 -0.90
CA ILE A 48 -7.36 -1.62 0.47
C ILE A 48 -8.82 -1.43 0.88
N SER A 49 -9.49 -2.54 1.17
CA SER A 49 -10.88 -2.55 1.61
C SER A 49 -10.94 -2.99 3.07
N ILE A 50 -11.65 -2.26 3.92
CA ILE A 50 -11.89 -2.58 5.34
C ILE A 50 -13.35 -2.33 5.63
N GLU A 51 -14.08 -3.37 6.07
CA GLU A 51 -15.55 -3.31 6.23
C GLU A 51 -16.23 -2.70 4.99
N ASP A 52 -16.96 -1.59 5.15
CA ASP A 52 -17.64 -0.85 4.08
C ASP A 52 -16.79 0.29 3.48
N SER A 53 -15.51 0.39 3.86
CA SER A 53 -14.58 1.43 3.39
C SER A 53 -13.58 0.88 2.38
N GLU A 54 -13.30 1.66 1.35
CA GLU A 54 -12.27 1.37 0.36
C GLU A 54 -11.37 2.59 0.16
N ILE A 55 -10.06 2.34 0.12
CA ILE A 55 -9.05 3.36 -0.17
C ILE A 55 -8.07 2.85 -1.22
N VAL A 56 -7.58 3.76 -2.06
CA VAL A 56 -6.61 3.43 -3.10
C VAL A 56 -5.27 4.08 -2.78
N LEU A 57 -4.24 3.26 -2.60
CA LEU A 57 -2.85 3.67 -2.52
C LEU A 57 -2.25 3.61 -3.93
N THR A 58 -2.09 4.76 -4.57
CA THR A 58 -1.30 4.85 -5.81
C THR A 58 0.17 5.07 -5.48
N THR A 59 1.06 4.75 -6.40
CA THR A 59 2.50 5.06 -6.24
C THR A 59 2.75 6.56 -6.09
N ALA A 60 1.93 7.40 -6.72
CA ALA A 60 2.00 8.85 -6.55
C ALA A 60 1.71 9.27 -5.10
N ILE A 61 0.65 8.72 -4.49
CA ILE A 61 0.33 8.94 -3.07
C ILE A 61 1.45 8.39 -2.18
N LEU A 62 1.93 7.18 -2.47
CA LEU A 62 3.04 6.57 -1.73
C LEU A 62 4.26 7.50 -1.71
N PHE A 63 4.68 8.01 -2.87
CA PHE A 63 5.81 8.93 -2.97
C PHE A 63 5.57 10.26 -2.24
N GLN A 64 4.35 10.78 -2.24
CA GLN A 64 4.01 11.98 -1.46
C GLN A 64 4.21 11.75 0.04
N TYR A 65 3.74 10.62 0.58
CA TYR A 65 3.95 10.26 1.97
C TYR A 65 5.42 9.95 2.28
N MET A 66 6.14 9.27 1.39
CA MET A 66 7.57 8.97 1.59
C MET A 66 8.44 10.23 1.67
N LYS A 67 8.04 11.35 1.07
CA LYS A 67 8.72 12.64 1.26
C LYS A 67 8.62 13.17 2.68
N GLN A 68 7.60 12.76 3.43
CA GLN A 68 7.29 13.24 4.77
C GLN A 68 7.72 12.25 5.87
N HIS A 69 7.96 10.98 5.52
CA HIS A 69 8.23 9.92 6.47
C HIS A 69 9.53 9.17 6.17
N LYS A 70 10.19 8.68 7.23
CA LYS A 70 11.56 8.17 7.16
C LYS A 70 11.70 6.80 6.48
N ASN A 71 10.63 6.00 6.46
CA ASN A 71 10.65 4.65 5.92
C ASN A 71 9.25 4.22 5.45
N LEU A 72 9.19 3.11 4.70
CA LEU A 72 7.96 2.58 4.11
C LEU A 72 6.92 2.21 5.17
N LYS A 73 7.34 1.64 6.30
CA LYS A 73 6.44 1.26 7.39
C LYS A 73 5.74 2.48 8.01
N ASP A 74 6.47 3.55 8.28
CA ASP A 74 5.91 4.79 8.83
C ASP A 74 5.02 5.47 7.79
N THR A 75 5.46 5.52 6.53
CA THR A 75 4.68 6.00 5.37
C THR A 75 3.30 5.36 5.31
N LEU A 76 3.25 4.02 5.28
CA LEU A 76 1.98 3.28 5.20
C LEU A 76 1.14 3.44 6.47
N THR A 77 1.79 3.54 7.65
CA THR A 77 1.07 3.75 8.91
C THR A 77 0.36 5.10 8.92
N HIS A 78 1.03 6.17 8.47
CA HIS A 78 0.43 7.50 8.37
C HIS A 78 -0.67 7.55 7.30
N PHE A 79 -0.42 6.98 6.13
CA PHE A 79 -1.44 6.88 5.08
C PHE A 79 -2.72 6.21 5.59
N MET A 80 -2.61 5.06 6.26
CA MET A 80 -3.77 4.37 6.83
C MET A 80 -4.48 5.21 7.90
N ARG A 81 -3.74 5.89 8.79
CA ARG A 81 -4.34 6.79 9.79
C ARG A 81 -5.15 7.92 9.19
N ASP A 82 -4.64 8.50 8.09
CA ASP A 82 -5.27 9.65 7.47
C ASP A 82 -6.51 9.27 6.63
N HIS A 83 -6.56 8.03 6.13
CA HIS A 83 -7.58 7.59 5.16
C HIS A 83 -8.56 6.54 5.70
N LEU A 84 -8.22 5.85 6.78
CA LEU A 84 -9.07 4.83 7.41
C LEU A 84 -9.49 5.30 8.80
N PRO A 85 -10.78 5.63 9.00
CA PRO A 85 -11.30 6.10 10.29
C PRO A 85 -11.04 5.13 11.46
N TYR A 86 -10.93 3.84 11.16
CA TYR A 86 -10.71 2.76 12.12
C TYR A 86 -9.25 2.60 12.56
N PHE A 87 -8.33 3.30 11.91
CA PHE A 87 -6.90 3.14 12.11
C PHE A 87 -6.37 4.24 13.06
N ASN A 88 -6.43 4.01 14.37
CA ASN A 88 -5.86 4.89 15.41
C ASN A 88 -4.43 4.45 15.81
#